data_AF-A0A0A1UUS7-F1
#
_entry.id   AF-A0A0A1UUS7-F1
#
_cell.length_a   1.000
_cell.length_b   1.000
_cell.length_c   1.000
_cell.angle_alpha   90.00
_cell.angle_beta   90.00
_cell.angle_gamma   90.00
#
_symmetry.space_group_name_H-M   'P 1'
#
loop_
_entity.id
_entity.type
_entity.pdbx_description
1 polymer ?
#
loop_
_entity_poly.entity_id
_entity_poly.type
_entity_poly.pdbx_seq_one_letter_code
_entity_poly.pdbx_strand_id
1 'polypeptide(L)'
;MASATRIVIKAEDTGFWKAKQDEETAAKVSALLQADLENHHVFFNAAGYHNHLVHQLLALYGTGAPESAIQAAFNANAGYQLKHTPARPHVVAELQADWAAHAPKYLGRGAYYSDFLRFFQDEVDRRGWQAVVAEFLCSPGDAASPARHMVQRLFSGLVHPMIQLGFGLEWEQPAIVAQGLAQAAVHRNTLGDFFDRVDEAVVAAGRGGEQRGLSDICESLRAENSSLAAAAEWRDGDQSLYAGVLGRGLDEAVALCAQVRVREEDWDERVAEALHHAAYVAASAAWKPPHIPKYDFFLI
;
A
#
# COMPACT_ATOMS: atom_id res chain seq x y z
N MET A 1 23.89 -2.69 10.39
CA MET A 1 22.56 -3.34 10.49
C MET A 1 21.49 -2.29 10.20
N ALA A 2 20.37 -2.70 9.64
CA ALA A 2 19.22 -1.82 9.46
C ALA A 2 18.62 -1.44 10.83
N SER A 3 17.97 -0.29 10.90
CA SER A 3 17.28 0.25 12.09
C SER A 3 16.09 1.10 11.66
N ALA A 4 15.37 1.73 12.59
CA ALA A 4 14.25 2.59 12.24
C ALA A 4 14.65 3.82 11.38
N THR A 5 15.90 4.25 11.44
CA THR A 5 16.39 5.43 10.68
C THR A 5 17.50 5.10 9.70
N ARG A 6 17.87 3.82 9.54
CA ARG A 6 18.97 3.39 8.68
C ARG A 6 18.54 2.22 7.80
N ILE A 7 18.62 2.43 6.49
CA ILE A 7 18.35 1.41 5.49
C ILE A 7 19.67 0.71 5.12
N VAL A 8 19.66 -0.62 5.11
CA VAL A 8 20.82 -1.44 4.73
C VAL A 8 20.33 -2.64 3.96
N ILE A 9 20.60 -2.65 2.65
CA ILE A 9 20.37 -3.75 1.74
C ILE A 9 21.73 -4.43 1.48
N LYS A 10 21.79 -5.74 1.65
CA LYS A 10 22.99 -6.54 1.35
C LYS A 10 22.87 -7.26 0.02
N ALA A 11 23.99 -7.77 -0.49
CA ALA A 11 24.03 -8.53 -1.74
C ALA A 11 23.13 -9.77 -1.71
N GLU A 12 22.99 -10.42 -0.54
CA GLU A 12 22.11 -11.59 -0.37
C GLU A 12 20.61 -11.25 -0.27
N ASP A 13 20.27 -10.01 0.08
CA ASP A 13 18.89 -9.56 0.23
C ASP A 13 18.32 -9.33 -1.17
N THR A 14 17.63 -10.30 -1.75
CA THR A 14 17.26 -10.26 -3.19
C THR A 14 15.75 -10.36 -3.42
N GLY A 15 14.97 -9.95 -2.41
CA GLY A 15 13.51 -10.00 -2.42
C GLY A 15 12.95 -11.40 -2.69
N PHE A 16 11.74 -11.49 -3.24
CA PHE A 16 11.12 -12.76 -3.62
C PHE A 16 11.65 -13.32 -4.96
N TRP A 17 12.17 -12.46 -5.83
CA TRP A 17 12.64 -12.88 -7.16
C TRP A 17 14.01 -13.58 -7.14
N LYS A 18 14.82 -13.35 -6.10
CA LYS A 18 16.12 -14.01 -5.88
C LYS A 18 17.11 -13.87 -7.04
N ALA A 19 17.06 -12.76 -7.78
CA ALA A 19 18.10 -12.45 -8.77
C ALA A 19 19.43 -12.17 -8.06
N LYS A 20 20.55 -12.60 -8.64
CA LYS A 20 21.88 -12.35 -8.08
C LYS A 20 22.22 -10.86 -8.15
N GLN A 21 22.84 -10.36 -7.08
CA GLN A 21 23.34 -8.99 -6.96
C GLN A 21 24.73 -8.98 -6.33
N ASP A 22 25.43 -7.85 -6.44
CA ASP A 22 26.76 -7.63 -5.87
C ASP A 22 26.77 -6.56 -4.77
N GLU A 23 27.85 -6.54 -3.99
CA GLU A 23 28.01 -5.63 -2.84
C GLU A 23 28.06 -4.15 -3.25
N GLU A 24 28.57 -3.85 -4.45
CA GLU A 24 28.63 -2.47 -4.97
C GLU A 24 27.23 -1.93 -5.25
N THR A 25 26.40 -2.72 -5.91
CA THR A 25 25.01 -2.40 -6.21
C THR A 25 24.17 -2.35 -4.92
N ALA A 26 24.40 -3.28 -3.97
CA ALA A 26 23.76 -3.29 -2.66
C ALA A 26 24.08 -2.02 -1.84
N ALA A 27 25.35 -1.62 -1.82
CA ALA A 27 25.79 -0.38 -1.16
C ALA A 27 25.17 0.85 -1.82
N LYS A 28 25.06 0.86 -3.16
CA LYS A 28 24.42 1.95 -3.89
C LYS A 28 22.94 2.09 -3.56
N VAL A 29 22.16 1.01 -3.67
CA VAL A 29 20.73 1.05 -3.41
C VAL A 29 20.45 1.47 -1.96
N SER A 30 21.26 0.98 -1.01
CA SER A 30 21.20 1.42 0.39
C SER A 30 21.41 2.93 0.53
N ALA A 31 22.44 3.48 -0.11
CA ALA A 31 22.75 4.91 -0.05
C ALA A 31 21.64 5.78 -0.68
N LEU A 32 21.06 5.36 -1.79
CA LEU A 32 20.00 6.09 -2.47
C LEU A 32 18.69 6.05 -1.70
N LEU A 33 18.33 4.89 -1.12
CA LEU A 33 17.17 4.76 -0.24
C LEU A 33 17.33 5.60 1.03
N GLN A 34 18.54 5.64 1.60
CA GLN A 34 18.84 6.49 2.75
C GLN A 34 18.70 7.98 2.39
N ALA A 35 19.23 8.38 1.23
CA ALA A 35 19.09 9.75 0.73
C ALA A 35 17.61 10.13 0.51
N ASP A 36 16.78 9.20 0.02
CA ASP A 36 15.34 9.41 -0.11
C ASP A 36 14.66 9.65 1.25
N LEU A 37 14.92 8.75 2.22
CA LEU A 37 14.40 8.85 3.59
C LEU A 37 14.74 10.20 4.25
N GLU A 38 15.96 10.70 4.04
CA GLU A 38 16.46 11.92 4.70
C GLU A 38 16.00 13.22 4.01
N ASN A 39 15.82 13.20 2.68
CA ASN A 39 15.64 14.42 1.90
C ASN A 39 14.24 14.60 1.33
N HIS A 40 13.43 13.55 1.25
CA HIS A 40 12.13 13.60 0.60
C HIS A 40 10.96 13.27 1.53
N HIS A 41 9.82 13.86 1.19
CA HIS A 41 8.54 13.47 1.71
C HIS A 41 8.04 12.20 0.99
N VAL A 42 7.06 11.52 1.55
CA VAL A 42 6.37 10.41 0.89
C VAL A 42 5.47 10.83 -0.28
N PHE A 43 5.40 12.14 -0.55
CA PHE A 43 4.62 12.72 -1.64
C PHE A 43 5.53 13.58 -2.51
N PHE A 44 5.23 13.66 -3.80
CA PHE A 44 5.92 14.56 -4.73
C PHE A 44 5.16 15.85 -5.05
N ASN A 45 3.89 15.94 -4.65
CA ASN A 45 3.13 17.17 -4.82
C ASN A 45 2.13 17.40 -3.65
N ALA A 46 1.56 18.60 -3.61
CA ALA A 46 0.56 18.97 -2.60
C ALA A 46 -0.80 18.27 -2.79
N ALA A 47 -1.04 17.62 -3.94
CA ALA A 47 -2.22 16.80 -4.17
C ALA A 47 -2.13 15.42 -3.50
N GLY A 48 -0.96 15.06 -2.94
CA GLY A 48 -0.75 13.79 -2.24
C GLY A 48 -0.33 12.65 -3.17
N TYR A 49 0.25 12.94 -4.34
CA TYR A 49 0.79 11.90 -5.21
C TYR A 49 2.13 11.39 -4.67
N HIS A 50 2.37 10.10 -4.81
CA HIS A 50 3.33 9.37 -3.97
C HIS A 50 4.74 9.34 -4.53
N ASN A 51 5.72 9.49 -3.64
CA ASN A 51 7.11 9.24 -3.96
C ASN A 51 7.30 7.76 -4.30
N HIS A 52 7.86 7.47 -5.48
CA HIS A 52 8.02 6.12 -6.00
C HIS A 52 9.40 5.51 -5.80
N LEU A 53 10.34 6.26 -5.19
CA LEU A 53 11.74 5.86 -5.14
C LEU A 53 11.97 4.53 -4.43
N VAL A 54 11.34 4.29 -3.28
CA VAL A 54 11.58 3.05 -2.52
C VAL A 54 11.23 1.80 -3.33
N HIS A 55 10.00 1.69 -3.81
CA HIS A 55 9.57 0.50 -4.55
C HIS A 55 10.24 0.40 -5.93
N GLN A 56 10.52 1.51 -6.60
CA GLN A 56 11.24 1.48 -7.88
C GLN A 56 12.67 0.93 -7.70
N LEU A 57 13.41 1.45 -6.73
CA LEU A 57 14.81 1.05 -6.51
C LEU A 57 14.92 -0.39 -6.04
N LEU A 58 14.05 -0.81 -5.11
CA LEU A 58 14.03 -2.18 -4.61
C LEU A 58 13.55 -3.18 -5.67
N ALA A 59 12.58 -2.82 -6.52
CA ALA A 59 12.18 -3.66 -7.65
C ALA A 59 13.31 -3.82 -8.69
N LEU A 60 14.03 -2.74 -9.03
CA LEU A 60 15.19 -2.81 -9.92
C LEU A 60 16.30 -3.68 -9.32
N TYR A 61 16.63 -3.45 -8.06
CA TYR A 61 17.65 -4.24 -7.38
C TYR A 61 17.25 -5.72 -7.27
N GLY A 62 16.03 -6.03 -6.82
CA GLY A 62 15.53 -7.40 -6.71
C GLY A 62 15.41 -8.15 -8.05
N THR A 63 15.37 -7.44 -9.18
CA THR A 63 15.34 -8.02 -10.54
C THR A 63 16.72 -8.13 -11.20
N GLY A 64 17.80 -7.79 -10.48
CA GLY A 64 19.17 -7.92 -10.98
C GLY A 64 19.65 -6.73 -11.81
N ALA A 65 19.01 -5.55 -11.70
CA ALA A 65 19.46 -4.36 -12.41
C ALA A 65 20.86 -3.91 -11.91
N PRO A 66 21.73 -3.42 -12.81
CA PRO A 66 23.05 -2.93 -12.41
C PRO A 66 22.95 -1.59 -11.68
N GLU A 67 24.00 -1.24 -10.92
CA GLU A 67 24.15 0.03 -10.22
C GLU A 67 23.76 1.25 -11.07
N SER A 68 24.21 1.29 -12.33
CA SER A 68 23.97 2.41 -13.25
C SER A 68 22.49 2.62 -13.55
N ALA A 69 21.70 1.55 -13.65
CA ALA A 69 20.26 1.63 -13.87
C ALA A 69 19.52 2.13 -12.62
N ILE A 70 19.94 1.67 -11.44
CA ILE A 70 19.39 2.10 -10.14
C ILE A 70 19.68 3.59 -9.91
N GLN A 71 20.90 4.05 -10.18
CA GLN A 71 21.27 5.46 -10.09
C GLN A 71 20.49 6.31 -11.09
N ALA A 72 20.33 5.85 -12.33
CA ALA A 72 19.55 6.56 -13.34
C ALA A 72 18.08 6.71 -12.93
N ALA A 73 17.47 5.66 -12.37
CA ALA A 73 16.11 5.67 -11.86
C ALA A 73 15.93 6.68 -10.71
N PHE A 74 16.89 6.72 -9.76
CA PHE A 74 16.88 7.72 -8.70
C PHE A 74 16.96 9.15 -9.26
N ASN A 75 17.92 9.41 -10.16
CA ASN A 75 18.12 10.74 -10.73
C ASN A 75 16.89 11.25 -11.51
N ALA A 76 16.20 10.35 -12.20
CA ALA A 76 14.98 10.68 -12.94
C ALA A 76 13.81 11.06 -12.02
N ASN A 77 13.78 10.54 -10.78
CA ASN A 77 12.63 10.69 -9.89
C ASN A 77 12.85 11.65 -8.71
N ALA A 78 14.08 11.80 -8.24
CA ALA A 78 14.38 12.62 -7.05
C ALA A 78 14.06 14.11 -7.24
N GLY A 79 14.25 14.66 -8.44
CA GLY A 79 14.21 16.11 -8.67
C GLY A 79 12.85 16.78 -8.45
N TYR A 80 11.75 16.03 -8.47
CA TYR A 80 10.39 16.57 -8.33
C TYR A 80 9.70 16.17 -7.02
N GLN A 81 10.38 15.44 -6.13
CA GLN A 81 9.82 15.05 -4.84
C GLN A 81 9.61 16.28 -3.94
N LEU A 82 8.60 16.25 -3.06
CA LEU A 82 8.54 17.25 -2.00
C LEU A 82 9.68 17.00 -1.04
N LYS A 83 10.22 18.09 -0.49
CA LYS A 83 11.31 18.01 0.48
C LYS A 83 10.82 17.44 1.81
N HIS A 84 11.69 16.70 2.48
CA HIS A 84 11.50 16.35 3.87
C HIS A 84 11.25 17.60 4.71
N THR A 85 10.33 17.50 5.68
CA THR A 85 10.07 18.54 6.67
C THR A 85 10.39 17.98 8.06
N PRO A 86 11.00 18.76 8.97
CA PRO A 86 11.29 18.25 10.32
C PRO A 86 10.01 17.88 11.08
N ALA A 87 10.06 16.77 11.82
CA ALA A 87 9.02 16.41 12.77
C ALA A 87 8.89 17.46 13.89
N ARG A 88 7.67 17.67 14.38
CA ARG A 88 7.35 18.57 15.49
C ARG A 88 7.36 17.75 16.79
N PRO A 89 8.27 18.05 17.74
CA PRO A 89 8.41 17.25 18.96
C PRO A 89 7.11 17.14 19.78
N HIS A 90 6.30 18.19 19.83
CA HIS A 90 5.03 18.16 20.58
C HIS A 90 4.00 17.19 19.99
N VAL A 91 3.94 17.05 18.66
CA VAL A 91 3.01 16.11 18.01
C VAL A 91 3.44 14.67 18.32
N VAL A 92 4.73 14.38 18.18
CA VAL A 92 5.30 13.06 18.49
C VAL A 92 5.03 12.69 19.95
N ALA A 93 5.26 13.62 20.88
CA ALA A 93 5.00 13.42 22.30
C ALA A 93 3.51 13.15 22.60
N GLU A 94 2.58 13.86 21.94
CA GLU A 94 1.14 13.54 22.06
C GLU A 94 0.84 12.13 21.55
N LEU A 95 1.34 11.75 20.38
CA LEU A 95 1.12 10.41 19.80
C LEU A 95 1.66 9.29 20.72
N GLN A 96 2.81 9.50 21.37
CA GLN A 96 3.41 8.56 22.33
C GLN A 96 2.65 8.47 23.65
N ALA A 97 2.07 9.58 24.11
CA ALA A 97 1.34 9.61 25.37
C ALA A 97 0.04 8.80 25.30
N ASP A 98 -0.74 9.00 24.24
CA ASP A 98 -1.98 8.28 23.98
C ASP A 98 -2.34 8.37 22.49
N TRP A 99 -1.98 7.33 21.74
CA TRP A 99 -2.29 7.25 20.32
C TRP A 99 -3.80 7.37 20.05
N ALA A 100 -4.64 6.66 20.79
CA ALA A 100 -6.08 6.60 20.54
C ALA A 100 -6.74 7.98 20.77
N ALA A 101 -6.32 8.70 21.81
CA ALA A 101 -6.84 10.03 22.11
C ALA A 101 -6.30 11.13 21.19
N HIS A 102 -5.07 11.00 20.68
CA HIS A 102 -4.37 12.11 20.00
C HIS A 102 -4.23 11.95 18.49
N ALA A 103 -4.02 10.73 17.97
CA ALA A 103 -3.88 10.49 16.53
C ALA A 103 -5.05 11.05 15.70
N PRO A 104 -6.33 10.98 16.11
CA PRO A 104 -7.45 11.52 15.31
C PRO A 104 -7.31 12.99 14.90
N LYS A 105 -6.55 13.82 15.65
CA LYS A 105 -6.28 15.23 15.30
C LYS A 105 -5.40 15.36 14.04
N TYR A 106 -4.59 14.35 13.76
CA TYR A 106 -3.49 14.38 12.78
C TYR A 106 -3.70 13.41 11.61
N LEU A 107 -4.47 12.32 11.81
CA LEU A 107 -4.74 11.32 10.78
C LEU A 107 -5.38 11.92 9.52
N GLY A 108 -5.00 11.38 8.36
CA GLY A 108 -5.52 11.81 7.06
C GLY A 108 -5.01 13.16 6.57
N ARG A 109 -3.91 13.66 7.15
CA ARG A 109 -3.32 14.96 6.84
C ARG A 109 -1.86 14.82 6.44
N GLY A 110 -1.58 14.97 5.14
CA GLY A 110 -0.22 14.86 4.57
C GLY A 110 0.85 15.69 5.29
N ALA A 111 0.48 16.88 5.78
CA ALA A 111 1.39 17.77 6.51
C ALA A 111 1.94 17.17 7.82
N TYR A 112 1.42 16.04 8.31
CA TYR A 112 1.88 15.37 9.54
C TYR A 112 2.71 14.11 9.27
N TYR A 113 3.12 13.87 8.02
CA TYR A 113 3.88 12.67 7.66
C TYR A 113 5.16 12.53 8.48
N SER A 114 5.96 13.60 8.59
CA SER A 114 7.22 13.55 9.33
C SER A 114 7.03 13.28 10.82
N ASP A 115 5.93 13.74 11.43
CA ASP A 115 5.64 13.45 12.84
C ASP A 115 5.24 11.99 13.03
N PHE A 116 4.39 11.45 12.15
CA PHE A 116 4.06 10.03 12.16
C PHE A 116 5.29 9.15 11.87
N LEU A 117 6.14 9.56 10.93
CA LEU A 117 7.39 8.86 10.63
C LEU A 117 8.28 8.82 11.86
N ARG A 118 8.53 9.96 12.52
CA ARG A 118 9.33 9.98 13.76
C ARG A 118 8.70 9.13 14.85
N PHE A 119 7.39 9.25 15.06
CA PHE A 119 6.65 8.42 16.01
C PHE A 119 6.87 6.92 15.76
N PHE A 120 6.63 6.44 14.54
CA PHE A 120 6.82 5.02 14.22
C PHE A 120 8.30 4.63 14.29
N GLN A 121 9.23 5.53 13.97
CA GLN A 121 10.65 5.25 14.17
C GLN A 121 11.01 5.05 15.64
N ASP A 122 10.53 5.92 16.54
CA ASP A 122 10.71 5.77 18.00
C ASP A 122 10.12 4.45 18.51
N GLU A 123 8.91 4.10 18.05
CA GLU A 123 8.25 2.86 18.43
C GLU A 123 9.00 1.63 17.92
N VAL A 124 9.50 1.66 16.67
CA VAL A 124 10.31 0.57 16.09
C VAL A 124 11.62 0.40 16.85
N ASP A 125 12.32 1.49 17.18
CA ASP A 125 13.56 1.43 17.95
C ASP A 125 13.34 0.87 19.37
N ARG A 126 12.18 1.15 19.98
CA ARG A 126 11.85 0.71 21.35
C ARG A 126 11.51 -0.77 21.45
N ARG A 127 10.80 -1.34 20.47
CA ARG A 127 10.19 -2.69 20.59
C ARG A 127 10.33 -3.58 19.35
N GLY A 128 10.99 -3.10 18.29
CA GLY A 128 11.13 -3.82 17.03
C GLY A 128 9.92 -3.64 16.12
N TRP A 129 10.15 -3.73 14.81
CA TRP A 129 9.13 -3.44 13.80
C TRP A 129 8.00 -4.46 13.79
N GLN A 130 8.26 -5.72 14.11
CA GLN A 130 7.24 -6.76 14.18
C GLN A 130 6.19 -6.44 15.24
N ALA A 131 6.63 -5.99 16.42
CA ALA A 131 5.73 -5.61 17.51
C ALA A 131 4.89 -4.38 17.15
N VAL A 132 5.49 -3.40 16.46
CA VAL A 132 4.77 -2.22 15.96
C VAL A 132 3.73 -2.61 14.92
N VAL A 133 4.08 -3.43 13.94
CA VAL A 133 3.12 -3.94 12.93
C VAL A 133 1.97 -4.70 13.59
N ALA A 134 2.29 -5.61 14.53
CA ALA A 134 1.26 -6.35 15.26
C ALA A 134 0.31 -5.42 16.02
N GLU A 135 0.84 -4.40 16.71
CA GLU A 135 0.01 -3.45 17.46
C GLU A 135 -0.87 -2.59 16.55
N PHE A 136 -0.30 -1.99 15.50
CA PHE A 136 -1.01 -1.00 14.70
C PHE A 136 -1.86 -1.59 13.59
N LEU A 137 -1.66 -2.86 13.21
CA LEU A 137 -2.40 -3.49 12.11
C LEU A 137 -3.12 -4.79 12.50
N CYS A 138 -2.66 -5.49 13.55
CA CYS A 138 -3.20 -6.81 13.90
C CYS A 138 -3.91 -6.84 15.26
N SER A 139 -3.94 -5.73 16.00
CA SER A 139 -4.63 -5.69 17.29
C SER A 139 -6.12 -5.95 17.10
N PRO A 140 -6.72 -6.87 17.88
CA PRO A 140 -8.14 -7.14 17.80
C PRO A 140 -8.92 -5.89 18.21
N GLY A 141 -10.09 -5.72 17.61
CA GLY A 141 -10.99 -4.62 17.96
C GLY A 141 -12.21 -4.57 17.04
N ASP A 142 -13.14 -3.70 17.39
CA ASP A 142 -14.36 -3.46 16.62
C ASP A 142 -14.12 -2.43 15.49
N ALA A 143 -15.21 -2.00 14.86
CA ALA A 143 -15.19 -0.98 13.80
C ALA A 143 -14.48 0.32 14.21
N ALA A 144 -14.45 0.67 15.50
CA ALA A 144 -13.84 1.90 16.00
C ALA A 144 -12.35 1.74 16.36
N SER A 145 -11.79 0.53 16.26
CA SER A 145 -10.40 0.25 16.64
C SER A 145 -9.39 1.07 15.81
N PRO A 146 -8.42 1.76 16.45
CA PRO A 146 -7.36 2.45 15.73
C PRO A 146 -6.57 1.55 14.77
N ALA A 147 -6.39 0.27 15.12
CA ALA A 147 -5.69 -0.69 14.26
C ALA A 147 -6.49 -0.99 12.99
N ARG A 148 -7.82 -1.17 13.10
CA ARG A 148 -8.71 -1.34 11.95
C ARG A 148 -8.64 -0.14 11.02
N HIS A 149 -8.71 1.08 11.55
CA HIS A 149 -8.57 2.29 10.74
C HIS A 149 -7.23 2.38 10.02
N MET A 150 -6.14 1.92 10.64
CA MET A 150 -4.83 1.86 9.98
C MET A 150 -4.82 0.84 8.83
N VAL A 151 -5.41 -0.33 9.02
CA VAL A 151 -5.57 -1.34 7.95
C VAL A 151 -6.38 -0.78 6.78
N GLN A 152 -7.52 -0.14 7.03
CA GLN A 152 -8.33 0.45 5.96
C GLN A 152 -7.56 1.56 5.21
N ARG A 153 -6.72 2.33 5.91
CA ARG A 153 -5.82 3.33 5.31
C ARG A 153 -4.73 2.72 4.43
N LEU A 154 -4.36 1.45 4.60
CA LEU A 154 -3.41 0.78 3.71
C LEU A 154 -3.88 0.75 2.26
N PHE A 155 -5.20 0.68 2.06
CA PHE A 155 -5.83 0.64 0.73
C PHE A 155 -6.08 2.03 0.12
N SER A 156 -5.77 3.10 0.86
CA SER A 156 -5.98 4.48 0.40
C SER A 156 -4.86 4.94 -0.54
N GLY A 157 -5.13 5.97 -1.34
CA GLY A 157 -4.13 6.53 -2.25
C GLY A 157 -3.64 5.53 -3.28
N LEU A 158 -4.54 4.76 -3.89
CA LEU A 158 -4.20 3.66 -4.82
C LEU A 158 -3.22 2.68 -4.18
N VAL A 159 -3.55 2.21 -2.97
CA VAL A 159 -2.80 1.20 -2.21
C VAL A 159 -1.31 1.51 -1.92
N HIS A 160 -0.84 2.74 -2.16
CA HIS A 160 0.56 3.09 -1.95
C HIS A 160 1.09 2.85 -0.53
N PRO A 161 0.33 3.09 0.56
CA PRO A 161 0.80 2.73 1.88
C PRO A 161 1.04 1.21 2.03
N MET A 162 0.17 0.38 1.43
CA MET A 162 0.37 -1.07 1.38
C MET A 162 1.59 -1.46 0.56
N ILE A 163 1.82 -0.83 -0.59
CA ILE A 163 3.01 -1.05 -1.43
C ILE A 163 4.27 -0.71 -0.61
N GLN A 164 4.34 0.47 -0.03
CA GLN A 164 5.48 0.93 0.77
C GLN A 164 5.75 0.00 1.95
N LEU A 165 4.71 -0.36 2.71
CA LEU A 165 4.83 -1.29 3.83
C LEU A 165 5.27 -2.68 3.34
N GLY A 166 4.72 -3.17 2.24
CA GLY A 166 5.06 -4.46 1.64
C GLY A 166 6.54 -4.57 1.31
N PHE A 167 7.13 -3.53 0.71
CA PHE A 167 8.59 -3.47 0.50
C PHE A 167 9.37 -3.44 1.81
N GLY A 168 8.87 -2.74 2.85
CA GLY A 168 9.50 -2.77 4.16
C GLY A 168 9.52 -4.17 4.79
N LEU A 169 8.44 -4.94 4.60
CA LEU A 169 8.30 -6.31 5.10
C LEU A 169 9.14 -7.30 4.30
N GLU A 170 9.05 -7.29 2.96
CA GLU A 170 9.80 -8.19 2.08
C GLU A 170 11.31 -8.05 2.26
N TRP A 171 11.79 -6.83 2.47
CA TRP A 171 13.22 -6.52 2.60
C TRP A 171 13.69 -6.44 4.06
N GLU A 172 12.78 -6.70 5.01
CA GLU A 172 13.01 -6.60 6.46
C GLU A 172 13.68 -5.28 6.89
N GLN A 173 13.28 -4.16 6.28
CA GLN A 173 13.86 -2.83 6.52
C GLN A 173 12.99 -2.03 7.51
N PRO A 174 13.40 -1.86 8.78
CA PRO A 174 12.55 -1.23 9.80
C PRO A 174 12.23 0.24 9.48
N ALA A 175 13.14 0.96 8.84
CA ALA A 175 12.90 2.33 8.39
C ALA A 175 11.80 2.41 7.34
N ILE A 176 11.74 1.45 6.41
CA ILE A 176 10.72 1.42 5.35
C ILE A 176 9.37 0.99 5.93
N VAL A 177 9.37 0.06 6.90
CA VAL A 177 8.15 -0.27 7.68
C VAL A 177 7.58 0.99 8.35
N ALA A 178 8.41 1.80 8.99
CA ALA A 178 7.99 3.07 9.58
C ALA A 178 7.45 4.06 8.53
N GLN A 179 8.07 4.14 7.34
CA GLN A 179 7.56 4.94 6.23
C GLN A 179 6.17 4.47 5.77
N GLY A 180 5.96 3.16 5.61
CA GLY A 180 4.67 2.61 5.19
C GLY A 180 3.53 2.88 6.19
N LEU A 181 3.81 2.70 7.49
CA LEU A 181 2.85 3.03 8.56
C LEU A 181 2.55 4.53 8.63
N ALA A 182 3.58 5.38 8.51
CA ALA A 182 3.40 6.83 8.48
C ALA A 182 2.61 7.27 7.23
N GLN A 183 2.86 6.65 6.09
CA GLN A 183 2.12 6.90 4.85
C GLN A 183 0.65 6.51 5.01
N ALA A 184 0.34 5.40 5.67
CA ALA A 184 -1.03 5.01 5.97
C ALA A 184 -1.71 6.05 6.87
N ALA A 185 -1.04 6.49 7.94
CA ALA A 185 -1.58 7.46 8.90
C ALA A 185 -1.97 8.80 8.24
N VAL A 186 -1.21 9.27 7.24
CA VAL A 186 -1.51 10.54 6.55
C VAL A 186 -2.54 10.44 5.43
N HIS A 187 -2.93 9.24 5.01
CA HIS A 187 -4.03 9.07 4.06
C HIS A 187 -5.38 9.16 4.74
N ARG A 188 -6.35 9.81 4.10
CA ARG A 188 -7.76 9.80 4.54
C ARG A 188 -8.31 8.37 4.45
N ASN A 189 -9.30 8.03 5.28
CA ASN A 189 -9.87 6.68 5.29
C ASN A 189 -11.10 6.66 4.39
N THR A 190 -10.89 6.93 3.10
CA THR A 190 -11.99 7.08 2.14
C THR A 190 -12.69 5.75 1.84
N LEU A 191 -12.02 4.63 2.07
CA LEU A 191 -12.56 3.28 1.89
C LEU A 191 -13.16 2.68 3.17
N GLY A 192 -13.08 3.37 4.31
CA GLY A 192 -13.52 2.83 5.61
C GLY A 192 -14.99 2.39 5.61
N ASP A 193 -15.90 3.27 5.18
CA ASP A 193 -17.34 2.96 5.10
C ASP A 193 -17.62 1.78 4.17
N PHE A 194 -16.92 1.70 3.04
CA PHE A 194 -17.05 0.57 2.12
C PHE A 194 -16.65 -0.75 2.79
N PHE A 195 -15.49 -0.80 3.45
CA PHE A 195 -15.05 -2.01 4.15
C PHE A 195 -15.98 -2.39 5.32
N ASP A 196 -16.45 -1.42 6.10
CA ASP A 196 -17.38 -1.67 7.21
C ASP A 196 -18.70 -2.26 6.70
N ARG A 197 -19.26 -1.73 5.60
CA ARG A 197 -20.49 -2.29 4.99
C ARG A 197 -20.29 -3.67 4.37
N VAL A 198 -19.13 -3.94 3.78
CA VAL A 198 -18.80 -5.29 3.28
C VAL A 198 -18.78 -6.28 4.44
N ASP A 199 -18.13 -5.95 5.55
CA ASP A 199 -18.09 -6.81 6.74
C ASP A 199 -19.50 -7.05 7.31
N GLU A 200 -20.33 -6.01 7.41
CA GLU A 200 -21.73 -6.13 7.83
C GLU A 200 -22.54 -7.04 6.90
N ALA A 201 -22.38 -6.90 5.58
CA ALA A 201 -23.05 -7.75 4.59
C ALA A 201 -22.58 -9.22 4.67
N VAL A 202 -21.28 -9.45 4.89
CA VAL A 202 -20.71 -10.79 5.10
C VAL A 202 -21.33 -11.46 6.32
N VAL A 203 -21.44 -10.74 7.43
CA VAL A 203 -22.08 -11.22 8.67
C VAL A 203 -23.56 -11.53 8.44
N ALA A 204 -24.29 -10.63 7.79
CA ALA A 204 -25.72 -10.78 7.52
C ALA A 204 -26.04 -11.99 6.62
N ALA A 205 -25.20 -12.26 5.62
CA ALA A 205 -25.36 -13.40 4.72
C ALA A 205 -25.04 -14.77 5.35
N GLY A 206 -24.41 -14.80 6.54
CA GLY A 206 -24.05 -16.05 7.23
C GLY A 206 -22.99 -16.87 6.50
N ARG A 207 -22.81 -18.15 6.87
CA ARG A 207 -21.76 -19.04 6.34
C ARG A 207 -22.13 -19.82 5.06
N GLY A 208 -23.27 -19.52 4.45
CA GLY A 208 -23.92 -20.37 3.44
C GLY A 208 -23.78 -19.96 1.98
N GLY A 209 -22.91 -19.00 1.65
CA GLY A 209 -22.70 -18.56 0.26
C GLY A 209 -21.72 -19.45 -0.51
N GLU A 210 -22.03 -19.75 -1.77
CA GLU A 210 -21.08 -20.37 -2.69
C GLU A 210 -19.91 -19.40 -2.94
N GLN A 211 -18.69 -19.84 -2.67
CA GLN A 211 -17.50 -19.04 -2.93
C GLN A 211 -17.25 -19.00 -4.44
N ARG A 212 -17.26 -17.80 -5.02
CA ARG A 212 -16.94 -17.58 -6.44
C ARG A 212 -15.47 -17.23 -6.61
N GLY A 213 -14.92 -17.58 -7.77
CA GLY A 213 -13.56 -17.20 -8.11
C GLY A 213 -13.45 -15.74 -8.56
N LEU A 214 -12.31 -15.10 -8.34
CA LEU A 214 -12.07 -13.70 -8.74
C LEU A 214 -12.20 -13.50 -10.26
N SER A 215 -11.67 -14.44 -11.05
CA SER A 215 -11.80 -14.39 -12.51
C SER A 215 -13.24 -14.57 -12.97
N ASP A 216 -14.00 -15.48 -12.37
CA ASP A 216 -15.41 -15.68 -12.69
C ASP A 216 -16.24 -14.42 -12.39
N ILE A 217 -15.98 -13.78 -11.23
CA ILE A 217 -16.59 -12.50 -10.88
C ILE A 217 -16.26 -11.45 -11.94
N CYS A 218 -14.99 -11.31 -12.31
CA CYS A 218 -14.55 -10.32 -13.29
C CYS A 218 -15.18 -10.53 -14.68
N GLU A 219 -15.26 -11.77 -15.15
CA GLU A 219 -15.80 -12.10 -16.48
C GLU A 219 -17.33 -11.95 -16.54
N SER A 220 -18.02 -12.28 -15.45
CA SER A 220 -19.49 -12.22 -15.38
C SER A 220 -20.03 -10.83 -14.97
N LEU A 221 -19.20 -9.96 -14.39
CA LEU A 221 -19.59 -8.67 -13.81
C LEU A 221 -20.50 -7.85 -14.74
N ARG A 222 -20.15 -7.76 -16.02
CA ARG A 222 -20.93 -6.95 -16.99
C ARG A 222 -22.32 -7.51 -17.26
N ALA A 223 -22.45 -8.84 -17.25
CA ALA A 223 -23.72 -9.51 -17.52
C ALA A 223 -24.62 -9.53 -16.28
N GLU A 224 -24.04 -9.78 -15.11
CA GLU A 224 -24.78 -9.96 -13.85
C GLU A 224 -25.02 -8.64 -13.10
N ASN A 225 -24.10 -7.67 -13.20
CA ASN A 225 -24.12 -6.41 -12.47
C ASN A 225 -23.89 -5.22 -13.43
N SER A 226 -24.73 -5.12 -14.46
CA SER A 226 -24.57 -4.11 -15.52
C SER A 226 -24.60 -2.66 -15.00
N SER A 227 -25.34 -2.38 -13.91
CA SER A 227 -25.35 -1.07 -13.27
C SER A 227 -23.99 -0.72 -12.65
N LEU A 228 -23.42 -1.64 -11.86
CA LEU A 228 -22.09 -1.47 -11.27
C LEU A 228 -21.00 -1.34 -12.35
N ALA A 229 -21.07 -2.18 -13.39
CA ALA A 229 -20.15 -2.12 -14.52
C ALA A 229 -20.20 -0.79 -15.30
N ALA A 230 -21.34 -0.10 -15.26
CA ALA A 230 -21.54 1.22 -15.86
C ALA A 230 -21.40 2.37 -14.85
N ALA A 231 -21.11 2.09 -13.58
CA ALA A 231 -21.13 3.09 -12.53
C ALA A 231 -20.02 4.14 -12.71
N ALA A 232 -18.81 3.71 -13.09
CA ALA A 232 -17.71 4.62 -13.42
C ALA A 232 -17.83 5.13 -14.87
N GLU A 233 -17.77 6.44 -15.04
CA GLU A 233 -17.93 7.12 -16.32
C GLU A 233 -16.67 7.93 -16.68
N TRP A 234 -16.43 8.14 -17.98
CA TRP A 234 -15.27 8.92 -18.44
C TRP A 234 -15.19 10.33 -17.83
N ARG A 235 -16.35 10.94 -17.52
CA ARG A 235 -16.43 12.26 -16.89
C ARG A 235 -15.89 12.30 -15.45
N ASP A 236 -15.75 11.16 -14.78
CA ASP A 236 -15.30 11.10 -13.38
C ASP A 236 -13.78 11.28 -13.27
N GLY A 237 -13.01 11.02 -14.33
CA GLY A 237 -11.55 11.11 -14.32
C GLY A 237 -10.92 10.33 -13.16
N ASP A 238 -10.05 10.98 -12.39
CA ASP A 238 -9.38 10.39 -11.21
C ASP A 238 -10.36 10.04 -10.07
N GLN A 239 -11.62 10.46 -10.13
CA GLN A 239 -12.66 10.13 -9.16
C GLN A 239 -13.51 8.91 -9.56
N SER A 240 -13.15 8.19 -10.63
CA SER A 240 -13.91 7.04 -11.13
C SER A 240 -14.25 6.00 -10.05
N LEU A 241 -13.29 5.68 -9.16
CA LEU A 241 -13.53 4.80 -8.02
C LEU A 241 -14.53 5.41 -7.02
N TYR A 242 -14.31 6.66 -6.61
CA TYR A 242 -15.07 7.28 -5.51
C TYR A 242 -16.46 7.78 -5.92
N ALA A 243 -16.59 8.41 -7.09
CA ALA A 243 -17.86 8.92 -7.60
C ALA A 243 -18.67 7.84 -8.33
N GLY A 244 -17.99 6.93 -9.02
CA GLY A 244 -18.60 5.82 -9.74
C GLY A 244 -18.89 4.64 -8.82
N VAL A 245 -17.89 3.77 -8.63
CA VAL A 245 -18.04 2.48 -7.92
C VAL A 245 -18.51 2.67 -6.49
N LEU A 246 -17.86 3.53 -5.72
CA LEU A 246 -18.18 3.77 -4.29
C LEU A 246 -19.21 4.88 -4.07
N GLY A 247 -19.66 5.51 -5.14
CA GLY A 247 -20.69 6.54 -5.12
C GLY A 247 -22.00 5.96 -5.65
N ARG A 248 -22.13 5.97 -6.98
CA ARG A 248 -23.34 5.51 -7.67
C ARG A 248 -23.59 4.00 -7.56
N GLY A 249 -22.53 3.19 -7.47
CA GLY A 249 -22.62 1.73 -7.42
C GLY A 249 -22.31 1.10 -6.06
N LEU A 250 -22.36 1.88 -4.97
CA LEU A 250 -21.84 1.45 -3.67
C LEU A 250 -22.53 0.17 -3.17
N ASP A 251 -23.85 0.11 -3.22
CA ASP A 251 -24.62 -1.01 -2.66
C ASP A 251 -24.34 -2.31 -3.46
N GLU A 252 -24.28 -2.23 -4.79
CA GLU A 252 -23.89 -3.35 -5.65
C GLU A 252 -22.44 -3.76 -5.44
N ALA A 253 -21.52 -2.80 -5.25
CA ALA A 253 -20.12 -3.09 -4.96
C ALA A 253 -19.98 -3.82 -3.61
N VAL A 254 -20.70 -3.40 -2.58
CA VAL A 254 -20.76 -4.08 -1.27
C VAL A 254 -21.29 -5.49 -1.43
N ALA A 255 -22.41 -5.67 -2.13
CA ALA A 255 -23.03 -6.98 -2.36
C ALA A 255 -22.12 -7.93 -3.16
N LEU A 256 -21.35 -7.40 -4.12
CA LEU A 256 -20.38 -8.18 -4.88
C LEU A 256 -19.19 -8.60 -4.01
N CYS A 257 -18.56 -7.64 -3.33
CA CYS A 257 -17.37 -7.91 -2.52
C CYS A 257 -17.68 -8.81 -1.31
N ALA A 258 -18.90 -8.77 -0.76
CA ALA A 258 -19.33 -9.69 0.31
C ALA A 258 -19.39 -11.18 -0.12
N GLN A 259 -19.33 -11.47 -1.42
CA GLN A 259 -19.22 -12.83 -1.95
C GLN A 259 -17.78 -13.36 -1.89
N VAL A 260 -16.77 -12.49 -1.82
CA VAL A 260 -15.36 -12.87 -1.72
C VAL A 260 -15.03 -13.12 -0.25
N ARG A 261 -14.74 -14.36 0.10
CA ARG A 261 -14.47 -14.78 1.49
C ARG A 261 -13.17 -15.56 1.57
N VAL A 262 -12.30 -15.13 2.46
CA VAL A 262 -11.06 -15.82 2.78
C VAL A 262 -11.18 -16.40 4.18
N ARG A 263 -11.04 -17.72 4.29
CA ARG A 263 -10.98 -18.43 5.57
C ARG A 263 -9.54 -18.87 5.81
N GLU A 264 -9.21 -19.16 7.06
CA GLU A 264 -7.85 -19.58 7.44
C GLU A 264 -7.45 -20.85 6.67
N GLU A 265 -8.37 -21.80 6.49
CA GLU A 265 -8.14 -23.02 5.72
C GLU A 265 -7.98 -22.81 4.20
N ASP A 266 -8.47 -21.70 3.66
CA ASP A 266 -8.43 -21.38 2.22
C ASP A 266 -7.27 -20.44 1.87
N TRP A 267 -6.47 -19.98 2.86
CA TRP A 267 -5.55 -18.84 2.71
C TRP A 267 -4.60 -19.00 1.52
N ASP A 268 -3.90 -20.12 1.43
CA ASP A 268 -2.92 -20.37 0.37
C ASP A 268 -3.57 -20.39 -1.03
N GLU A 269 -4.76 -21.00 -1.14
CA GLU A 269 -5.51 -21.05 -2.39
C GLU A 269 -5.99 -19.66 -2.82
N ARG A 270 -6.48 -18.85 -1.86
CA ARG A 270 -6.95 -17.48 -2.13
C ARG A 270 -5.82 -16.52 -2.50
N VAL A 271 -4.65 -16.68 -1.88
CA VAL A 271 -3.45 -15.94 -2.29
C VAL A 271 -3.04 -16.32 -3.70
N ALA A 272 -2.98 -17.62 -4.02
CA ALA A 272 -2.64 -18.09 -5.35
C ALA A 272 -3.64 -17.60 -6.41
N GLU A 273 -4.94 -17.65 -6.09
CA GLU A 273 -6.01 -17.11 -6.92
C GLU A 273 -5.83 -15.62 -7.19
N ALA A 274 -5.60 -14.80 -6.16
CA ALA A 274 -5.42 -13.35 -6.32
C ALA A 274 -4.22 -13.03 -7.22
N LEU A 275 -3.09 -13.72 -7.02
CA LEU A 275 -1.89 -13.55 -7.86
C LEU A 275 -2.15 -13.95 -9.32
N HIS A 276 -2.80 -15.09 -9.55
CA HIS A 276 -3.17 -15.52 -10.90
C HIS A 276 -4.16 -14.58 -11.57
N HIS A 277 -5.15 -14.08 -10.82
CA HIS A 277 -6.14 -13.14 -11.32
C HIS A 277 -5.49 -11.83 -11.75
N ALA A 278 -4.62 -11.25 -10.92
CA ALA A 278 -3.88 -10.04 -11.27
C ALA A 278 -3.03 -10.24 -12.55
N ALA A 279 -2.31 -11.36 -12.65
CA ALA A 279 -1.56 -11.70 -13.86
C ALA A 279 -2.46 -11.84 -15.11
N TYR A 280 -3.63 -12.47 -14.96
CA TYR A 280 -4.62 -12.63 -16.02
C TYR A 280 -5.15 -11.30 -16.53
N VAL A 281 -5.59 -10.41 -15.61
CA VAL A 281 -6.09 -9.07 -15.96
C VAL A 281 -5.01 -8.24 -16.64
N ALA A 282 -3.81 -8.22 -16.06
CA ALA A 282 -2.69 -7.45 -16.59
C ALA A 282 -2.26 -7.93 -17.99
N ALA A 283 -2.16 -9.25 -18.20
CA ALA A 283 -1.79 -9.82 -19.49
C ALA A 283 -2.87 -9.67 -20.56
N SER A 284 -4.15 -9.85 -20.20
CA SER A 284 -5.27 -9.70 -21.13
C SER A 284 -5.46 -8.25 -21.58
N ALA A 285 -5.25 -7.28 -20.68
CA ALA A 285 -5.33 -5.86 -21.00
C ALA A 285 -4.12 -5.35 -21.80
N ALA A 286 -2.96 -5.98 -21.64
CA ALA A 286 -1.75 -5.59 -22.36
C ALA A 286 -1.82 -5.89 -23.87
N TRP A 287 -2.67 -6.82 -24.30
CA TRP A 287 -2.67 -7.32 -25.68
C TRP A 287 -3.73 -6.67 -26.56
N LYS A 288 -3.33 -5.68 -27.38
CA LYS A 288 -4.20 -5.04 -28.39
C LYS A 288 -3.44 -4.71 -29.68
N PRO A 289 -3.31 -5.65 -30.63
CA PRO A 289 -2.67 -5.39 -31.92
C PRO A 289 -3.29 -4.20 -32.66
N PRO A 290 -2.49 -3.37 -33.38
CA PRO A 290 -1.06 -3.51 -33.64
C PRO A 290 -0.15 -2.85 -32.58
N HIS A 291 -0.67 -2.53 -31.39
CA HIS A 291 0.10 -1.82 -30.36
C HIS A 291 1.09 -2.73 -29.63
N ILE A 292 2.19 -2.16 -29.16
CA ILE A 292 3.18 -2.86 -28.33
C ILE A 292 2.53 -3.16 -26.97
N PRO A 293 2.56 -4.41 -26.49
CA PRO A 293 2.04 -4.74 -25.18
C PRO A 293 2.73 -3.96 -24.06
N LYS A 294 1.93 -3.39 -23.16
CA LYS A 294 2.41 -2.70 -21.96
C LYS A 294 1.58 -3.15 -20.77
N TYR A 295 2.26 -3.36 -19.65
CA TYR A 295 1.61 -3.57 -18.37
C TYR A 295 1.38 -2.22 -17.69
N ASP A 296 0.20 -2.05 -17.11
CA ASP A 296 -0.16 -0.88 -16.32
C ASP A 296 -0.40 -1.33 -14.89
N PHE A 297 0.26 -0.68 -13.93
CA PHE A 297 0.13 -1.03 -12.52
C PHE A 297 -1.28 -0.75 -11.98
N PHE A 298 -2.08 0.09 -12.64
CA PHE A 298 -3.50 0.26 -12.30
C PHE A 298 -4.34 -1.02 -12.47
N LEU A 299 -3.80 -2.03 -13.15
CA LEU A 299 -4.46 -3.30 -13.47
C LEU A 299 -3.83 -4.50 -12.75
N ILE A 300 -2.92 -4.26 -11.79
CA ILE A 300 -2.21 -5.26 -10.98
C ILE A 300 -2.56 -5.00 -9.51
#